data_AF-A0A356KKE2-F1
#
_entry.id   AF-A0A356KKE2-F1
#
_cell.length_a   1.000
_cell.length_b   1.000
_cell.length_c   1.000
_cell.angle_alpha   90.00
_cell.angle_beta   90.00
_cell.angle_gamma   90.00
#
_symmetry.space_group_name_H-M   'P 1'
#
loop_
_entity.id
_entity.type
_entity.pdbx_description
1 polymer ?
#
loop_
_entity_poly.entity_id
_entity_poly.type
_entity_poly.pdbx_seq_one_letter_code
_entity_poly.pdbx_strand_id
1 'polypeptide(L)'
;ALLEGLPLVAVPVLATAPAASAEELRARIAPSLYKSQGWRERLRGAASERGLDVERVVHETDGSDLAEGLYLKWEEEGVVRGRYKFVRKSFLTAVLDSGSHWADRPILPNELAPDVELFS
;
A
#
# COMPACT_ATOMS: atom_id res chain seq x y z
N ALA A 1 -16.87 22.79 -1.94
CA ALA A 1 -17.08 21.42 -1.40
C ALA A 1 -16.67 21.37 0.07
N LEU A 2 -17.16 20.42 0.88
CA LEU A 2 -16.97 20.39 2.35
C LEU A 2 -15.49 20.46 2.81
N LEU A 3 -14.56 19.93 2.01
CA LEU A 3 -13.13 19.84 2.34
C LEU A 3 -12.26 20.81 1.52
N GLU A 4 -12.88 21.72 0.78
CA GLU A 4 -12.19 22.66 -0.09
C GLU A 4 -11.33 23.63 0.73
N GLY A 5 -10.07 23.81 0.33
CA GLY A 5 -9.10 24.68 1.03
C GLY A 5 -8.41 24.05 2.24
N LEU A 6 -8.77 22.82 2.63
CA LEU A 6 -8.03 22.06 3.65
C LEU A 6 -6.85 21.31 3.00
N PRO A 7 -5.72 21.12 3.72
CA PRO A 7 -4.57 20.36 3.23
C PRO A 7 -4.81 18.83 3.26
N LEU A 8 -6.02 18.39 2.89
CA LEU A 8 -6.40 16.99 2.87
C LEU A 8 -6.10 16.39 1.50
N VAL A 9 -5.11 15.49 1.45
CA VAL A 9 -4.74 14.76 0.24
C VAL A 9 -5.54 13.46 0.17
N ALA A 10 -6.32 13.28 -0.88
CA ALA A 10 -7.01 12.03 -1.15
C ALA A 10 -6.05 11.02 -1.82
N VAL A 11 -6.25 9.73 -1.55
CA VAL A 11 -5.57 8.68 -2.31
C VAL A 11 -5.94 8.75 -3.79
N PRO A 12 -5.02 8.51 -4.74
CA PRO A 12 -5.32 8.55 -6.16
C PRO A 12 -6.42 7.55 -6.54
N VAL A 13 -7.39 8.00 -7.33
CA VAL A 13 -8.40 7.13 -7.94
C VAL A 13 -7.81 6.54 -9.22
N LEU A 14 -7.60 5.22 -9.23
CA LEU A 14 -7.03 4.53 -10.40
C LEU A 14 -7.98 4.54 -11.61
N ALA A 15 -9.28 4.37 -11.35
CA ALA A 15 -10.32 4.40 -12.37
C ALA A 15 -11.71 4.59 -11.73
N THR A 16 -12.61 5.23 -12.46
CA THR A 16 -14.06 5.22 -12.20
C THR A 16 -14.73 4.54 -13.39
N ALA A 17 -15.38 3.41 -13.15
CA ALA A 17 -15.98 2.58 -14.20
C ALA A 17 -17.22 1.85 -13.67
N PRO A 18 -18.12 1.38 -14.55
CA PRO A 18 -19.19 0.44 -14.19
C PRO A 18 -18.63 -0.87 -13.59
N ALA A 19 -19.54 -1.77 -13.20
CA ALA A 19 -19.19 -3.10 -12.72
C ALA A 19 -18.20 -3.78 -13.70
N ALA A 20 -17.06 -4.21 -13.17
CA ALA A 20 -16.00 -4.85 -13.91
C ALA A 20 -15.91 -6.33 -13.54
N SER A 21 -15.52 -7.15 -14.50
CA SER A 21 -15.17 -8.55 -14.25
C SER A 21 -13.96 -8.64 -13.32
N ALA A 22 -13.81 -9.79 -12.66
CA ALA A 22 -12.67 -10.03 -11.78
C ALA A 22 -11.32 -9.97 -12.53
N GLU A 23 -11.30 -10.29 -13.83
CA GLU A 23 -10.11 -10.20 -14.67
C GLU A 23 -9.73 -8.75 -14.95
N GLU A 24 -10.68 -7.92 -15.37
CA GLU A 24 -10.47 -6.49 -15.59
C GLU A 24 -10.06 -5.76 -14.30
N LEU A 25 -10.56 -6.20 -13.15
CA LEU A 25 -10.08 -5.69 -11.86
C LEU A 25 -8.62 -6.07 -11.63
N ARG A 26 -8.26 -7.35 -11.77
CA ARG A 26 -6.86 -7.81 -11.60
C ARG A 26 -5.88 -7.10 -12.53
N ALA A 27 -6.29 -6.82 -13.77
CA ALA A 27 -5.46 -6.09 -14.75
C ALA A 27 -5.13 -4.65 -14.32
N ARG A 28 -5.84 -4.08 -13.35
CA ARG A 28 -5.55 -2.75 -12.79
C ARG A 28 -4.51 -2.75 -11.68
N ILE A 29 -4.00 -3.91 -11.27
CA ILE A 29 -2.90 -4.00 -10.31
C ILE A 29 -1.61 -3.61 -11.02
N ALA A 30 -1.08 -2.46 -10.64
CA ALA A 30 0.14 -1.87 -11.18
C ALA A 30 1.24 -1.78 -10.10
N PRO A 31 2.48 -1.41 -10.46
CA PRO A 31 3.49 -1.01 -9.49
C PRO A 31 2.92 0.00 -8.47
N SER A 32 3.25 -0.20 -7.20
CA SER A 32 2.76 0.64 -6.11
C SER A 32 3.29 2.06 -6.27
N LEU A 33 2.40 3.04 -6.15
CA LEU A 33 2.77 4.47 -6.08
C LEU A 33 3.62 4.80 -4.83
N TYR A 34 3.64 3.90 -3.85
CA TYR A 34 4.30 4.09 -2.56
C TYR A 34 5.57 3.22 -2.41
N LYS A 35 6.06 2.62 -3.50
CA LYS A 35 7.36 1.93 -3.56
C LYS A 35 8.22 2.62 -4.61
N SER A 36 9.22 3.40 -4.17
CA SER A 36 10.20 4.02 -5.06
C SER A 36 11.17 2.99 -5.64
N GLN A 37 11.89 3.30 -6.71
CA GLN A 37 12.80 2.33 -7.35
C GLN A 37 13.84 1.71 -6.37
N GLY A 38 14.33 2.48 -5.40
CA GLY A 38 15.31 2.05 -4.39
C GLY A 38 14.71 1.70 -3.03
N TRP A 39 13.43 1.31 -2.97
CA TRP A 39 12.73 1.09 -1.71
C TRP A 39 13.33 -0.04 -0.87
N ARG A 40 13.96 -1.05 -1.49
CA ARG A 40 14.56 -2.19 -0.79
C ARG A 40 15.83 -1.79 -0.05
N GLU A 41 16.67 -0.98 -0.69
CA GLU A 41 17.87 -0.42 -0.09
C GLU A 41 17.50 0.54 1.04
N ARG A 42 16.47 1.37 0.84
CA ARG A 42 15.90 2.24 1.89
C ARG A 42 15.38 1.43 3.08
N LEU A 43 14.62 0.35 2.84
CA LEU A 43 14.12 -0.53 3.89
C LEU A 43 15.26 -1.11 4.74
N ARG A 44 16.31 -1.62 4.07
CA ARG A 44 17.49 -2.18 4.74
C ARG A 44 18.23 -1.12 5.57
N GLY A 45 18.45 0.07 5.01
CA GLY A 45 19.06 1.19 5.71
C GLY A 45 18.26 1.61 6.93
N ALA A 46 16.96 1.86 6.77
CA ALA A 46 16.07 2.31 7.83
C ALA A 46 15.96 1.29 8.98
N ALA A 47 15.95 0.00 8.66
CA ALA A 47 15.99 -1.08 9.65
C ALA A 47 17.33 -1.09 10.42
N SER A 48 18.46 -1.00 9.71
CA SER A 48 19.79 -0.99 10.31
C SER A 48 20.00 0.21 11.24
N GLU A 49 19.57 1.41 10.83
CA GLU A 49 19.68 2.64 11.63
C GLU A 49 18.91 2.56 12.95
N ARG A 50 17.86 1.74 12.99
CA ARG A 50 17.01 1.52 14.18
C ARG A 50 17.43 0.31 14.99
N GLY A 51 18.54 -0.35 14.63
CA GLY A 51 19.03 -1.54 15.32
C GLY A 51 18.09 -2.75 15.19
N LEU A 52 17.27 -2.79 14.14
CA LEU A 52 16.39 -3.92 13.84
C LEU A 52 17.16 -5.00 13.07
N ASP A 53 16.71 -6.25 13.19
CA ASP A 53 17.21 -7.35 12.34
C ASP A 53 16.77 -7.10 10.89
N VAL A 54 17.73 -6.70 10.06
CA VAL A 54 17.52 -6.34 8.65
C VAL A 54 16.97 -7.52 7.85
N GLU A 55 17.49 -8.72 8.07
CA GLU A 55 17.07 -9.90 7.30
C GLU A 55 15.66 -10.32 7.69
N ARG A 56 15.33 -10.24 8.98
CA ARG A 56 13.95 -10.44 9.45
C ARG A 56 12.98 -9.41 8.82
N VAL A 57 13.33 -8.12 8.83
CA VAL A 57 12.48 -7.06 8.24
C VAL A 57 12.26 -7.29 6.75
N VAL A 58 13.31 -7.63 6.01
CA VAL A 58 13.22 -7.94 4.57
C VAL A 58 12.34 -9.17 4.34
N HIS A 59 12.50 -10.22 5.13
CA HIS A 59 11.71 -11.44 5.03
C HIS A 59 10.22 -11.22 5.34
N GLU A 60 9.92 -10.38 6.35
CA GLU A 60 8.55 -10.05 6.75
C GLU A 60 7.88 -9.00 5.85
N THR A 61 8.59 -8.49 4.83
CA THR A 61 8.10 -7.47 3.90
C THR A 61 7.85 -8.10 2.52
N ASP A 62 6.69 -7.82 1.93
CA ASP A 62 6.42 -8.24 0.57
C ASP A 62 7.39 -7.59 -0.44
N GLY A 63 8.15 -8.44 -1.13
CA GLY A 63 9.20 -8.06 -2.06
C GLY A 63 8.75 -7.67 -3.47
N SER A 64 7.46 -7.63 -3.79
CA SER A 64 6.99 -7.25 -5.13
C SER A 64 6.90 -5.73 -5.28
N ASP A 65 7.18 -5.20 -6.46
CA ASP A 65 6.92 -3.77 -6.73
C ASP A 65 5.43 -3.49 -6.97
N LEU A 66 4.62 -4.53 -7.23
CA LEU A 66 3.17 -4.39 -7.39
C LEU A 66 2.49 -3.96 -6.09
N ALA A 67 1.46 -3.13 -6.22
CA ALA A 67 0.55 -2.84 -5.14
C ALA A 67 -0.01 -4.14 -4.52
N GLU A 68 -0.33 -4.09 -3.22
CA GLU A 68 -0.95 -5.21 -2.49
C GLU A 68 -2.24 -5.69 -3.16
N GLY A 69 -2.99 -4.77 -3.75
CA GLY A 69 -4.22 -5.06 -4.45
C GLY A 69 -5.06 -3.80 -4.66
N LEU A 70 -6.37 -3.94 -4.62
CA LEU A 70 -7.32 -2.87 -4.93
C LEU A 70 -8.28 -2.64 -3.78
N TYR A 71 -8.57 -1.36 -3.54
CA TYR A 71 -9.72 -0.92 -2.78
C TYR A 71 -10.80 -0.48 -3.76
N LEU A 72 -12.01 -1.03 -3.61
CA LEU A 72 -13.13 -0.76 -4.50
C LEU A 72 -14.25 -0.12 -3.69
N LYS A 73 -14.79 0.97 -4.22
CA LYS A 73 -15.93 1.68 -3.65
C LYS A 73 -17.05 1.66 -4.68
N TRP A 74 -18.17 1.04 -4.33
CA TRP A 74 -19.38 1.09 -5.15
C TRP A 74 -20.24 2.24 -4.67
N GLU A 75 -20.47 3.19 -5.58
CA GLU A 75 -21.29 4.37 -5.35
C GLU A 75 -22.48 4.38 -6.30
N GLU A 76 -23.65 4.76 -5.80
CA GLU A 76 -24.88 4.88 -6.56
C GLU A 76 -25.68 6.05 -5.98
N GLU A 77 -26.17 6.95 -6.84
CA GLU A 77 -26.93 8.15 -6.43
C GLU A 77 -26.19 9.03 -5.40
N GLY A 78 -24.86 9.08 -5.49
CA GLY A 78 -24.02 9.84 -4.56
C GLY A 78 -23.83 9.19 -3.19
N VAL A 79 -24.28 7.94 -3.01
CA VAL A 79 -24.15 7.17 -1.75
C VAL A 79 -23.23 5.99 -1.96
N VAL A 80 -22.33 5.74 -1.00
CA VAL A 80 -21.51 4.53 -0.99
C VAL A 80 -22.36 3.33 -0.58
N ARG A 81 -22.64 2.45 -1.53
CA ARG A 81 -23.40 1.20 -1.33
C ARG A 81 -22.53 0.07 -0.80
N GLY A 82 -21.25 0.05 -1.17
CA GLY A 82 -20.35 -1.05 -0.81
C GLY A 82 -18.87 -0.67 -0.85
N ARG A 83 -18.08 -1.40 -0.07
CA ARG A 83 -16.62 -1.31 -0.05
C ARG A 83 -16.05 -2.71 -0.09
N TYR A 84 -15.07 -2.93 -0.96
CA TYR A 84 -14.46 -4.23 -1.16
C TYR A 84 -12.95 -4.08 -1.23
N LYS A 85 -12.24 -5.15 -0.87
CA LYS A 85 -10.80 -5.24 -1.02
C LYS A 85 -10.47 -6.49 -1.84
N PHE A 86 -9.69 -6.30 -2.89
CA PHE A 86 -9.01 -7.41 -3.57
C PHE A 86 -7.55 -7.40 -3.13
N VAL A 87 -7.02 -8.54 -2.71
CA VAL A 87 -5.61 -8.70 -2.32
C VAL A 87 -4.98 -9.76 -3.20
N ARG A 88 -3.80 -9.47 -3.77
CA ARG A 88 -3.13 -10.44 -4.63
C ARG A 88 -2.63 -11.64 -3.84
N LYS A 89 -2.70 -12.83 -4.45
CA LYS A 89 -2.31 -14.09 -3.80
C LYS A 89 -0.86 -14.07 -3.30
N SER A 90 0.07 -13.54 -4.08
CA SER A 90 1.49 -13.48 -3.69
C SER A 90 1.73 -12.64 -2.43
N PHE A 91 0.90 -11.62 -2.18
CA PHE A 91 0.99 -10.83 -0.95
C PHE A 91 0.53 -11.65 0.26
N LEU A 92 -0.60 -12.35 0.12
CA LEU A 92 -1.10 -13.25 1.18
C LEU A 92 -0.08 -14.35 1.50
N THR A 93 0.54 -14.93 0.47
CA THR A 93 1.63 -15.90 0.65
C THR A 93 2.79 -15.30 1.42
N ALA A 94 3.29 -14.11 1.05
CA ALA A 94 4.36 -13.45 1.80
C ALA A 94 4.00 -13.20 3.28
N VAL A 95 2.76 -12.80 3.57
CA VAL A 95 2.28 -12.61 4.95
C VAL A 95 2.22 -13.93 5.72
N LEU A 96 1.76 -15.01 5.09
CA LEU A 96 1.69 -16.33 5.73
C LEU A 96 3.08 -16.93 5.95
N ASP A 97 3.96 -16.84 4.95
CA ASP A 97 5.31 -17.43 4.95
C ASP A 97 6.23 -16.74 5.96
N SER A 98 5.97 -15.47 6.27
CA SER A 98 6.75 -14.72 7.28
C SER A 98 6.66 -15.30 8.70
N GLY A 99 5.72 -16.19 8.98
CA GLY A 99 5.64 -16.96 10.22
C GLY A 99 5.33 -16.17 11.49
N SER A 100 5.18 -14.84 11.41
CA SER A 100 4.89 -13.95 12.53
C SER A 100 3.57 -13.20 12.33
N HIS A 101 2.83 -12.97 13.41
CA HIS A 101 1.67 -12.09 13.35
C HIS A 101 2.15 -10.63 13.21
N TRP A 102 1.51 -9.84 12.34
CA TRP A 102 1.95 -8.47 12.03
C TRP A 102 2.06 -7.57 13.27
N ALA A 103 1.26 -7.83 14.30
CA ALA A 103 1.28 -7.07 15.56
C ALA A 103 2.53 -7.31 16.42
N ASP A 104 3.23 -8.43 16.21
CA ASP A 104 4.46 -8.79 16.94
C ASP A 104 5.73 -8.40 16.18
N ARG A 105 5.58 -7.77 15.02
CA ARG A 105 6.69 -7.32 14.17
C ARG A 105 7.21 -5.97 14.66
N PRO A 106 8.53 -5.71 14.55
CA PRO A 106 9.05 -4.38 14.81
C PRO A 106 8.39 -3.36 13.87
N ILE A 107 7.94 -2.24 14.43
CA ILE A 107 7.32 -1.17 13.63
C ILE A 107 8.44 -0.35 12.96
N LEU A 108 8.49 -0.41 11.63
CA LEU A 108 9.31 0.49 10.82
C LEU A 108 8.40 1.54 10.15
N PRO A 109 8.57 2.84 10.46
CA PRO A 109 7.77 3.89 9.85
C PRO A 109 8.03 4.00 8.35
N ASN A 110 6.98 4.25 7.56
CA ASN A 110 7.17 4.69 6.17
C ASN A 110 7.86 6.05 6.13
N GLU A 111 8.78 6.21 5.21
CA GLU A 111 9.45 7.49 4.95
C GLU A 111 8.67 8.31 3.91
N LEU A 112 8.89 9.61 3.94
CA LEU A 112 8.40 10.51 2.91
C LEU A 112 9.28 10.41 1.66
N ALA A 113 8.70 10.79 0.51
CA ALA A 113 9.51 11.02 -0.67
C ALA A 113 10.55 12.13 -0.40
N PRO A 114 11.69 12.15 -1.10
CA PRO A 114 12.65 13.23 -1.02
C PRO A 114 11.96 14.59 -1.18
N ASP A 115 12.40 15.57 -0.39
CA ASP A 115 11.93 16.96 -0.45
C ASP A 115 10.44 17.18 -0.11
N VAL A 116 9.76 16.18 0.46
CA VAL A 116 8.38 16.31 0.95
C VAL A 116 8.37 16.59 2.45
N GLU A 117 7.73 17.70 2.83
CA GLU A 117 7.35 18.00 4.22
C GLU A 117 5.83 17.95 4.38
N LEU A 118 5.34 17.32 5.46
CA LEU A 118 3.89 17.15 5.68
C LEU A 118 3.20 18.38 6.29
N PHE A 119 3.95 19.27 6.93
CA PHE A 119 3.41 20.33 7.78
C PHE A 119 3.98 21.73 7.49
N SER A 120 4.69 21.88 6.37
CA SER A 120 5.24 23.16 5.89
C SER A 120 4.18 24.00 5.18
#